data_AF-A0A7W6Q7L1-F1
#
_entry.id   AF-A0A7W6Q7L1-F1
#
_cell.length_a   1.000
_cell.length_b   1.000
_cell.length_c   1.000
_cell.angle_alpha   90.00
_cell.angle_beta   90.00
_cell.angle_gamma   90.00
#
_symmetry.space_group_name_H-M   'P 1'
#
loop_
_entity.id
_entity.type
_entity.pdbx_description
1 polymer ?
#
loop_
_entity_poly.entity_id
_entity_poly.type
_entity_poly.pdbx_seq_one_letter_code
_entity_poly.pdbx_strand_id
1 'polypeptide(L)'
;MGNRFTDMVKVPKEPVAKLLSLANTRLETPVTAPVAAMADEVLDELDSKGALIDVLRVLSIVLPARERVWWACLAARDYIGPKTEQDPKSLVASEDWVFKPTPENRERARVSMDDAYIDDDTVNIAMAVLYSDGTLGPADLAEFPAPAGAAETCAFAMNLVALDKNSDKFEEYGQMLIDRAVDIGRGGSGKMGNKQDVKEATP
;
A
#
# COMPACT_ATOMS: atom_id res chain seq x y z
N MET A 1 -14.09 19.59 8.99
CA MET A 1 -12.83 18.85 8.93
C MET A 1 -13.12 17.44 9.41
N GLY A 2 -12.93 16.45 8.55
CA GLY A 2 -13.07 15.06 8.95
C GLY A 2 -11.84 14.65 9.73
N ASN A 3 -11.98 13.95 10.85
CA ASN A 3 -10.81 13.44 11.60
C ASN A 3 -10.34 12.09 11.03
N ARG A 4 -10.46 11.89 9.71
CA ARG A 4 -10.26 10.58 9.09
C ARG A 4 -8.78 10.23 9.07
N PHE A 5 -7.94 11.18 8.70
CA PHE A 5 -6.49 10.98 8.56
C PHE A 5 -5.67 11.37 9.79
N THR A 6 -6.33 11.66 10.92
CA THR A 6 -5.64 11.96 12.18
C THR A 6 -5.10 10.70 12.85
N ASP A 7 -4.12 10.87 13.74
CA ASP A 7 -3.56 9.82 14.60
C ASP A 7 -2.86 8.67 13.88
N MET A 8 -2.45 8.85 12.62
CA MET A 8 -1.61 7.90 11.90
C MET A 8 -0.17 7.91 12.44
N VAL A 9 0.03 7.34 13.63
CA VAL A 9 1.29 7.38 14.39
C VAL A 9 2.50 6.77 13.67
N LYS A 10 2.28 5.90 12.68
CA LYS A 10 3.35 5.29 11.89
C LYS A 10 3.79 6.15 10.69
N VAL A 11 2.98 7.12 10.28
CA VAL A 11 3.28 8.00 9.14
C VAL A 11 4.39 8.98 9.54
N PRO A 12 5.40 9.21 8.67
CA PRO A 12 6.47 10.16 8.95
C PRO A 12 5.92 11.59 9.11
N LYS A 13 6.51 12.34 10.04
CA LYS A 13 6.20 13.76 10.27
C LYS A 13 6.98 14.65 9.29
N GLU A 14 6.79 14.39 8.00
CA GLU A 14 7.41 15.15 6.91
C GLU A 14 6.33 15.72 5.98
N PRO A 15 6.56 16.90 5.37
CA PRO A 15 5.61 17.47 4.42
C PRO A 15 5.38 16.53 3.23
N VAL A 16 4.12 16.36 2.82
CA VAL A 16 3.78 15.47 1.70
C VAL A 16 4.46 15.90 0.40
N ALA A 17 4.62 17.21 0.18
CA ALA A 17 5.35 17.74 -0.98
C ALA A 17 6.80 17.24 -1.05
N LYS A 18 7.48 17.11 0.09
CA LYS A 18 8.84 16.54 0.17
C LYS A 18 8.81 15.06 -0.20
N LEU A 19 7.88 14.30 0.38
CA LEU A 19 7.76 12.86 0.13
C LEU A 19 7.42 12.54 -1.33
N LEU A 20 6.50 13.30 -1.93
CA LEU A 20 6.19 13.23 -3.37
C LEU A 20 7.42 13.49 -4.24
N SER A 21 8.22 14.51 -3.89
CA SER A 21 9.47 14.80 -4.60
C SER A 21 10.49 13.68 -4.48
N LEU A 22 10.62 13.06 -3.30
CA LEU A 22 11.53 11.92 -3.08
C LEU A 22 11.07 10.66 -3.80
N ALA A 23 9.76 10.47 -3.94
CA ALA A 23 9.15 9.39 -4.71
C ALA A 23 9.04 9.70 -6.22
N ASN A 24 9.58 10.84 -6.68
CA ASN A 24 9.53 11.29 -8.07
C ASN A 24 8.13 11.25 -8.70
N THR A 25 7.12 11.66 -7.93
CA THR A 25 5.72 11.64 -8.35
C THR A 25 5.00 12.94 -8.01
N ARG A 26 3.78 13.12 -8.53
CA ARG A 26 2.98 14.34 -8.41
C ARG A 26 1.52 13.96 -8.22
N LEU A 27 0.77 14.83 -7.56
CA LEU A 27 -0.68 14.75 -7.54
C LEU A 27 -1.24 15.24 -8.87
N GLU A 28 -2.30 14.59 -9.34
CA GLU A 28 -3.04 15.06 -10.52
C GLU A 28 -4.06 16.12 -10.12
N THR A 29 -4.65 15.96 -8.94
CA THR A 29 -5.58 16.89 -8.33
C THR A 29 -4.82 18.07 -7.71
N PRO A 30 -5.11 19.31 -8.12
CA PRO A 30 -4.53 20.49 -7.50
C PRO A 30 -4.95 20.58 -6.03
N VAL A 31 -3.99 20.84 -5.14
CA VAL A 31 -4.21 21.10 -3.71
C VAL A 31 -3.86 22.55 -3.37
N THR A 32 -4.56 23.11 -2.39
CA THR A 32 -4.32 24.44 -1.84
C THR A 32 -3.53 24.39 -0.53
N ALA A 33 -3.44 23.22 0.10
CA ALA A 33 -2.61 22.96 1.26
C ALA A 33 -1.19 23.49 1.02
N PRO A 34 -0.59 24.16 2.03
CA PRO A 34 0.75 24.73 1.89
C PRO A 34 1.78 23.64 1.63
N VAL A 35 2.93 24.00 1.05
CA VAL A 35 4.04 23.06 0.79
C VAL A 35 4.52 22.35 2.08
N ALA A 36 4.32 22.99 3.24
CA ALA A 36 4.65 22.43 4.55
C ALA A 36 3.57 21.50 5.13
N ALA A 37 2.45 21.30 4.44
CA ALA A 37 1.33 20.50 4.92
C ALA A 37 1.73 19.03 5.10
N MET A 38 1.25 18.46 6.21
CA MET A 38 1.47 17.08 6.60
C MET A 38 0.42 16.16 5.95
N ALA A 39 0.56 14.86 6.17
CA ALA A 39 -0.29 13.85 5.54
C ALA A 39 -1.78 14.04 5.84
N ASP A 40 -2.14 14.37 7.08
CA ASP A 40 -3.52 14.59 7.50
C ASP A 40 -4.21 15.71 6.70
N GLU A 41 -3.58 16.89 6.61
CA GLU A 41 -4.13 18.04 5.89
C GLU A 41 -4.27 17.78 4.38
N VAL A 42 -3.24 17.20 3.75
CA VAL A 42 -3.27 16.92 2.30
C VAL A 42 -4.28 15.82 1.97
N LEU A 43 -4.35 14.76 2.77
CA LEU A 43 -5.31 13.67 2.57
C LEU A 43 -6.75 14.14 2.80
N ASP A 44 -7.02 14.94 3.84
CA ASP A 44 -8.35 15.54 4.07
C ASP A 44 -8.79 16.40 2.89
N GLU A 45 -7.89 17.21 2.33
CA GLU A 45 -8.20 18.04 1.17
C GLU A 45 -8.53 17.18 -0.07
N LEU A 46 -7.70 16.17 -0.36
CA LEU A 46 -7.92 15.26 -1.49
C LEU A 46 -9.22 14.45 -1.35
N ASP A 47 -9.50 13.92 -0.16
CA ASP A 47 -10.73 13.16 0.13
C ASP A 47 -11.97 14.06 -0.02
N SER A 48 -11.91 15.30 0.48
CA SER A 48 -13.01 16.28 0.32
C SER A 48 -13.31 16.64 -1.14
N LYS A 49 -12.32 16.46 -2.02
CA LYS A 49 -12.44 16.68 -3.47
C LYS A 49 -12.87 15.42 -4.24
N GLY A 50 -13.03 14.28 -3.56
CA GLY A 50 -13.30 12.99 -4.21
C GLY A 50 -12.12 12.46 -5.03
N ALA A 51 -10.89 12.91 -4.74
CA ALA A 51 -9.69 12.56 -5.49
C ALA A 51 -9.13 11.18 -5.07
N LEU A 52 -9.94 10.14 -5.15
CA LEU A 52 -9.66 8.78 -4.65
C LEU A 52 -8.26 8.29 -5.04
N ILE A 53 -7.90 8.40 -6.32
CA ILE A 53 -6.62 7.90 -6.84
C ILE A 53 -5.43 8.64 -6.23
N ASP A 54 -5.53 9.96 -6.04
CA ASP A 54 -4.48 10.73 -5.37
C ASP A 54 -4.42 10.44 -3.86
N VAL A 55 -5.55 10.16 -3.20
CA VAL A 55 -5.56 9.70 -1.80
C VAL A 55 -4.79 8.37 -1.68
N LEU A 56 -5.08 7.39 -2.53
CA LEU A 56 -4.37 6.10 -2.57
C LEU A 56 -2.88 6.28 -2.87
N ARG A 57 -2.52 7.22 -3.75
CA ARG A 57 -1.14 7.56 -4.10
C ARG A 57 -0.39 8.17 -2.91
N VAL A 58 -1.00 9.11 -2.17
CA VAL A 58 -0.36 9.67 -0.97
C VAL A 58 -0.20 8.59 0.09
N LEU A 59 -1.21 7.75 0.32
CA LEU A 59 -1.14 6.64 1.27
C LEU A 59 -0.03 5.64 0.94
N SER A 60 0.17 5.32 -0.34
CA SER A 60 1.27 4.44 -0.75
C SER A 60 2.63 5.05 -0.47
N ILE A 61 2.77 6.37 -0.40
CA ILE A 61 4.02 7.06 -0.11
C ILE A 61 4.25 7.18 1.39
N VAL A 62 3.24 7.61 2.14
CA VAL A 62 3.40 7.95 3.55
C VAL A 62 3.41 6.72 4.47
N LEU A 63 2.83 5.59 4.07
CA LEU A 63 2.96 4.35 4.85
C LEU A 63 4.41 3.87 4.84
N PRO A 64 4.99 3.46 6.00
CA PRO A 64 6.30 2.82 6.03
C PRO A 64 6.34 1.53 5.20
N ALA A 65 7.53 1.13 4.76
CA ALA A 65 7.70 0.05 3.78
C ALA A 65 6.94 -1.25 4.14
N ARG A 66 7.06 -1.73 5.38
CA ARG A 66 6.36 -2.95 5.83
C ARG A 66 4.84 -2.79 5.79
N GLU A 67 4.32 -1.72 6.37
CA GLU A 67 2.90 -1.38 6.42
C GLU A 67 2.29 -1.22 5.03
N ARG A 68 3.03 -0.59 4.11
CA ARG A 68 2.64 -0.40 2.72
C ARG A 68 2.55 -1.70 1.93
N VAL A 69 3.55 -2.58 2.08
CA VAL A 69 3.49 -3.92 1.48
C VAL A 69 2.33 -4.71 2.05
N TRP A 70 2.12 -4.64 3.38
CA TRP A 70 0.98 -5.32 4.01
C TRP A 70 -0.37 -4.84 3.48
N TRP A 71 -0.52 -3.53 3.26
CA TRP A 71 -1.70 -2.95 2.63
C TRP A 71 -1.95 -3.53 1.22
N ALA A 72 -0.90 -3.65 0.41
CA ALA A 72 -0.98 -4.27 -0.92
C ALA A 72 -1.31 -5.77 -0.86
N CYS A 73 -0.75 -6.53 0.10
CA CYS A 73 -1.11 -7.93 0.34
C CYS A 73 -2.60 -8.08 0.65
N LEU A 74 -3.14 -7.25 1.54
CA LEU A 74 -4.56 -7.27 1.89
C LEU A 74 -5.45 -6.93 0.69
N ALA A 75 -5.09 -5.93 -0.11
CA ALA A 75 -5.82 -5.60 -1.33
C ALA A 75 -5.85 -6.78 -2.32
N ALA A 76 -4.72 -7.47 -2.51
CA ALA A 76 -4.67 -8.65 -3.36
C ALA A 76 -5.54 -9.81 -2.83
N ARG A 77 -5.56 -10.00 -1.51
CA ARG A 77 -6.39 -11.04 -0.87
C ARG A 77 -7.88 -10.83 -1.08
N ASP A 78 -8.35 -9.61 -1.27
CA ASP A 78 -9.78 -9.35 -1.47
C ASP A 78 -10.33 -9.96 -2.76
N TYR A 79 -9.51 -10.10 -3.83
CA TYR A 79 -9.94 -10.72 -5.09
C TYR A 79 -9.37 -12.12 -5.34
N ILE A 80 -8.19 -12.44 -4.77
CA ILE A 80 -7.62 -13.80 -4.84
C ILE A 80 -8.37 -14.74 -3.88
N GLY A 81 -8.81 -14.21 -2.74
CA GLY A 81 -9.48 -14.96 -1.70
C GLY A 81 -8.54 -15.51 -0.62
N PRO A 82 -9.07 -16.41 0.24
CA PRO A 82 -8.35 -16.99 1.36
C PRO A 82 -7.09 -17.75 0.94
N LYS A 83 -6.14 -17.89 1.87
CA LYS A 83 -4.86 -18.56 1.63
C LYS A 83 -5.03 -20.02 1.21
N THR A 84 -4.38 -20.40 0.11
CA THR A 84 -4.36 -21.76 -0.44
C THR A 84 -2.95 -22.17 -0.90
N GLU A 85 -2.76 -23.44 -1.24
CA GLU A 85 -1.51 -23.92 -1.86
C GLU A 85 -1.33 -23.45 -3.30
N GLN A 86 -2.38 -22.93 -3.94
CA GLN A 86 -2.37 -22.45 -5.32
C GLN A 86 -2.16 -20.93 -5.42
N ASP A 87 -1.89 -20.28 -4.28
CA ASP A 87 -1.67 -18.84 -4.24
C ASP A 87 -0.48 -18.43 -5.11
N PRO A 88 -0.54 -17.24 -5.74
CA PRO A 88 0.61 -16.66 -6.42
C PRO A 88 1.83 -16.60 -5.49
N LYS A 89 2.97 -17.12 -5.96
CA LYS A 89 4.21 -17.19 -5.16
C LYS A 89 4.64 -15.80 -4.68
N SER A 90 4.44 -14.77 -5.50
CA SER A 90 4.77 -13.37 -5.18
C SER A 90 3.96 -12.83 -4.02
N LEU A 91 2.67 -13.15 -3.93
CA LEU A 91 1.86 -12.81 -2.76
C LEU A 91 2.36 -13.54 -1.50
N VAL A 92 2.55 -14.86 -1.58
CA VAL A 92 2.98 -15.66 -0.41
C VAL A 92 4.34 -15.21 0.13
N ALA A 93 5.33 -15.02 -0.75
CA ALA A 93 6.66 -14.57 -0.34
C ALA A 93 6.63 -13.15 0.27
N SER A 94 5.78 -12.27 -0.25
CA SER A 94 5.61 -10.92 0.29
C SER A 94 4.93 -10.91 1.66
N GLU A 95 3.91 -11.76 1.87
CA GLU A 95 3.32 -11.96 3.19
C GLU A 95 4.38 -12.43 4.20
N ASP A 96 5.18 -13.44 3.84
CA ASP A 96 6.25 -13.95 4.70
C ASP A 96 7.27 -12.85 5.06
N TRP A 97 7.59 -11.96 4.12
CA TRP A 97 8.44 -10.80 4.39
C TRP A 97 7.77 -9.79 5.32
N VAL A 98 6.48 -9.50 5.17
CA VAL A 98 5.75 -8.60 6.09
C VAL A 98 5.81 -9.12 7.52
N PHE A 99 5.63 -10.43 7.72
CA PHE A 99 5.72 -11.04 9.05
C PHE A 99 7.15 -11.09 9.59
N LYS A 100 8.14 -11.29 8.70
CA LYS A 100 9.56 -11.36 9.06
C LYS A 100 10.43 -10.68 7.97
N PRO A 101 10.66 -9.35 8.08
CA PRO A 101 11.34 -8.58 7.04
C PRO A 101 12.85 -8.76 7.13
N THR A 102 13.31 -9.92 6.67
CA THR A 102 14.72 -10.34 6.65
C THR A 102 15.26 -10.32 5.22
N PRO A 103 16.58 -10.16 5.02
CA PRO A 103 17.19 -10.25 3.70
C PRO A 103 16.84 -11.55 2.97
N GLU A 104 16.72 -12.67 3.67
CA GLU A 104 16.35 -13.96 3.09
C GLU A 104 14.91 -13.96 2.57
N ASN A 105 13.95 -13.38 3.33
CA ASN A 105 12.58 -13.25 2.85
C ASN A 105 12.44 -12.21 1.73
N ARG A 106 13.27 -11.16 1.75
CA ARG A 106 13.32 -10.17 0.65
C ARG A 106 13.83 -10.83 -0.63
N GLU A 107 14.85 -11.69 -0.54
CA GLU A 107 15.33 -12.48 -1.68
C GLU A 107 14.30 -13.48 -2.17
N ARG A 108 13.54 -14.13 -1.27
CA ARG A 108 12.44 -15.02 -1.68
C ARG A 108 11.36 -14.29 -2.49
N ALA A 109 11.02 -13.05 -2.12
CA ALA A 109 10.11 -12.22 -2.92
C ALA A 109 10.73 -11.82 -4.26
N ARG A 110 12.04 -11.58 -4.33
CA ARG A 110 12.73 -11.35 -5.60
C ARG A 110 12.62 -12.57 -6.53
N VAL A 111 12.99 -13.75 -6.03
CA VAL A 111 12.98 -15.01 -6.77
C VAL A 111 11.57 -15.39 -7.22
N SER A 112 10.53 -15.10 -6.44
CA SER A 112 9.16 -15.48 -6.81
C SER A 112 8.67 -14.84 -8.11
N MET A 113 9.28 -13.71 -8.51
CA MET A 113 8.97 -13.05 -9.78
C MET A 113 9.55 -13.78 -10.99
N ASP A 114 10.64 -14.54 -10.84
CA ASP A 114 11.29 -15.25 -11.94
C ASP A 114 10.39 -16.37 -12.51
N ASP A 115 9.50 -16.91 -11.68
CA ASP A 115 8.54 -17.97 -12.03
C ASP A 115 7.12 -17.44 -12.31
N ALA A 116 6.89 -16.13 -12.19
CA ALA A 116 5.56 -15.55 -12.33
C ALA A 116 5.12 -15.51 -13.80
N TYR A 117 3.85 -15.83 -14.05
CA TYR A 117 3.27 -15.60 -15.36
C TYR A 117 3.09 -14.09 -15.61
N ILE A 118 3.03 -13.71 -16.88
CA ILE A 118 2.93 -12.29 -17.29
C ILE A 118 1.66 -11.60 -16.77
N ASP A 119 0.63 -12.37 -16.42
CA ASP A 119 -0.66 -11.92 -15.90
C ASP A 119 -0.77 -12.04 -14.37
N ASP A 120 0.31 -12.41 -13.66
CA ASP A 120 0.34 -12.38 -12.21
C ASP A 120 0.56 -10.95 -11.69
N ASP A 121 -0.52 -10.24 -11.43
CA ASP A 121 -0.47 -8.87 -10.89
C ASP A 121 0.25 -8.78 -9.52
N THR A 122 0.35 -9.88 -8.76
CA THR A 122 0.95 -9.88 -7.42
C THR A 122 2.46 -9.69 -7.43
N VAL A 123 3.10 -9.74 -8.61
CA VAL A 123 4.50 -9.31 -8.80
C VAL A 123 4.74 -7.87 -8.35
N ASN A 124 3.71 -7.01 -8.41
CA ASN A 124 3.80 -5.66 -7.87
C ASN A 124 4.11 -5.66 -6.36
N ILE A 125 3.56 -6.60 -5.60
CA ILE A 125 3.83 -6.71 -4.16
C ILE A 125 5.28 -7.16 -3.94
N ALA A 126 5.73 -8.16 -4.71
CA ALA A 126 7.10 -8.64 -4.65
C ALA A 126 8.13 -7.57 -5.04
N MET A 127 7.84 -6.73 -6.04
CA MET A 127 8.66 -5.56 -6.38
C MET A 127 8.66 -4.51 -5.25
N ALA A 128 7.53 -4.28 -4.59
CA ALA A 128 7.47 -3.39 -3.43
C ALA A 128 8.33 -3.90 -2.27
N VAL A 129 8.39 -5.21 -2.04
CA VAL A 129 9.31 -5.85 -1.10
C VAL A 129 10.76 -5.69 -1.56
N LEU A 130 11.04 -5.97 -2.84
CA LEU A 130 12.38 -5.89 -3.40
C LEU A 130 12.97 -4.49 -3.21
N TYR A 131 12.21 -3.42 -3.41
CA TYR A 131 12.71 -2.04 -3.31
C TYR A 131 12.45 -1.38 -1.95
N SER A 132 12.01 -2.15 -0.94
CA SER A 132 11.59 -1.62 0.37
C SER A 132 12.65 -0.81 1.13
N ASP A 133 13.93 -1.12 0.94
CA ASP A 133 15.05 -0.40 1.57
C ASP A 133 15.65 0.69 0.67
N GLY A 134 15.02 0.99 -0.49
CA GLY A 134 15.53 1.98 -1.45
C GLY A 134 16.74 1.51 -2.26
N THR A 135 17.02 0.21 -2.27
CA THR A 135 18.12 -0.42 -3.03
C THR A 135 17.61 -1.46 -4.03
N LEU A 136 18.40 -1.82 -5.03
CA LEU A 136 17.99 -2.79 -6.07
C LEU A 136 17.73 -4.20 -5.53
N GLY A 137 18.23 -4.53 -4.34
CA GLY A 137 17.99 -5.83 -3.71
C GLY A 137 18.91 -6.10 -2.52
N PRO A 138 18.95 -7.36 -2.05
CA PRO A 138 19.87 -7.80 -1.01
C PRO A 138 21.30 -8.04 -1.55
N ALA A 139 22.24 -8.32 -0.64
CA ALA A 139 23.65 -8.61 -0.96
C ALA A 139 24.29 -7.52 -1.84
N ASP A 140 25.00 -7.89 -2.91
CA ASP A 140 25.72 -6.96 -3.78
C ASP A 140 24.79 -5.91 -4.44
N LEU A 141 23.50 -6.23 -4.60
CA LEU A 141 22.51 -5.28 -5.13
C LEU A 141 22.15 -4.17 -4.13
N ALA A 142 22.49 -4.32 -2.86
CA ALA A 142 22.21 -3.32 -1.83
C ALA A 142 23.07 -2.05 -2.01
N GLU A 143 24.18 -2.12 -2.76
CA GLU A 143 25.03 -0.96 -3.05
C GLU A 143 24.42 -0.01 -4.09
N PHE A 144 23.41 -0.47 -4.83
CA PHE A 144 22.81 0.28 -5.92
C PHE A 144 21.44 0.82 -5.51
N PRO A 145 21.17 2.12 -5.70
CA PRO A 145 19.87 2.70 -5.38
C PRO A 145 18.78 2.13 -6.29
N ALA A 146 17.62 1.86 -5.71
CA ALA A 146 16.41 1.60 -6.49
C ALA A 146 15.94 2.88 -7.19
N PRO A 147 15.14 2.76 -8.28
CA PRO A 147 14.45 3.91 -8.82
C PRO A 147 13.60 4.60 -7.73
N ALA A 148 13.68 5.92 -7.69
CA ALA A 148 12.93 6.73 -6.73
C ALA A 148 11.42 6.43 -6.81
N GLY A 149 10.80 6.14 -5.66
CA GLY A 149 9.36 5.84 -5.59
C GLY A 149 8.95 4.46 -6.12
N ALA A 150 9.90 3.57 -6.45
CA ALA A 150 9.57 2.26 -7.03
C ALA A 150 8.71 1.42 -6.07
N ALA A 151 9.09 1.31 -4.80
CA ALA A 151 8.33 0.53 -3.82
C ALA A 151 6.92 1.12 -3.60
N GLU A 152 6.83 2.44 -3.50
CA GLU A 152 5.59 3.21 -3.36
C GLU A 152 4.65 3.00 -4.56
N THR A 153 5.21 3.04 -5.77
CA THR A 153 4.47 2.88 -7.02
C THR A 153 3.97 1.46 -7.20
N CYS A 154 4.79 0.45 -6.87
CA CYS A 154 4.36 -0.95 -6.97
C CYS A 154 3.23 -1.28 -5.98
N ALA A 155 3.31 -0.79 -4.73
CA ALA A 155 2.21 -0.96 -3.78
C ALA A 155 0.94 -0.19 -4.20
N PHE A 156 1.09 1.01 -4.75
CA PHE A 156 -0.01 1.77 -5.33
C PHE A 156 -0.67 1.01 -6.49
N ALA A 157 0.12 0.49 -7.42
CA ALA A 157 -0.35 -0.28 -8.56
C ALA A 157 -1.17 -1.49 -8.11
N MET A 158 -0.70 -2.24 -7.10
CA MET A 158 -1.46 -3.37 -6.56
C MET A 158 -2.83 -2.95 -6.00
N ASN A 159 -2.90 -1.80 -5.32
CA ASN A 159 -4.18 -1.29 -4.81
C ASN A 159 -5.12 -0.86 -5.96
N LEU A 160 -4.59 -0.32 -7.05
CA LEU A 160 -5.38 -0.02 -8.24
C LEU A 160 -5.84 -1.28 -8.98
N VAL A 161 -5.01 -2.32 -9.06
CA VAL A 161 -5.42 -3.63 -9.59
C VAL A 161 -6.59 -4.18 -8.77
N ALA A 162 -6.46 -4.20 -7.44
CA ALA A 162 -7.54 -4.70 -6.59
C ALA A 162 -8.83 -3.89 -6.75
N LEU A 163 -8.70 -2.57 -6.92
CA LEU A 163 -9.81 -1.66 -7.20
C LEU A 163 -10.49 -1.95 -8.54
N ASP A 164 -9.71 -2.22 -9.60
CA ASP A 164 -10.21 -2.62 -10.92
C ASP A 164 -10.96 -3.97 -10.88
N LYS A 165 -10.39 -4.97 -10.19
CA LYS A 165 -11.03 -6.29 -9.99
C LYS A 165 -12.33 -6.20 -9.17
N ASN A 166 -12.52 -5.13 -8.42
CA ASN A 166 -13.73 -4.84 -7.64
C ASN A 166 -14.51 -3.63 -8.19
N SER A 167 -14.39 -3.35 -9.48
CA SER A 167 -14.96 -2.15 -10.12
C SER A 167 -16.49 -2.06 -10.01
N ASP A 168 -17.20 -3.17 -9.86
CA ASP A 168 -18.65 -3.20 -9.56
C ASP A 168 -19.01 -2.41 -8.27
N LYS A 169 -18.03 -2.25 -7.37
CA LYS A 169 -18.14 -1.52 -6.10
C LYS A 169 -17.03 -0.48 -5.96
N PHE A 170 -16.58 0.10 -7.08
CA PHE A 170 -15.41 0.98 -7.15
C PHE A 170 -15.32 1.98 -6.00
N GLU A 171 -16.37 2.77 -5.76
CA GLU A 171 -16.36 3.79 -4.70
C GLU A 171 -16.31 3.15 -3.30
N GLU A 172 -17.18 2.17 -3.00
CA GLU A 172 -17.22 1.51 -1.69
C GLU A 172 -15.89 0.81 -1.37
N TYR A 173 -15.32 0.11 -2.36
CA TYR A 173 -14.05 -0.58 -2.22
C TYR A 173 -12.87 0.39 -2.10
N GLY A 174 -12.86 1.47 -2.89
CA GLY A 174 -11.87 2.54 -2.78
C GLY A 174 -11.86 3.18 -1.39
N GLN A 175 -13.03 3.47 -0.83
CA GLN A 175 -13.17 3.98 0.53
C GLN A 175 -12.68 2.97 1.58
N MET A 176 -12.95 1.68 1.39
CA MET A 176 -12.43 0.62 2.25
C MET A 176 -10.90 0.53 2.19
N LEU A 177 -10.28 0.65 1.01
CA LEU A 177 -8.82 0.67 0.88
C LEU A 177 -8.19 1.85 1.63
N ILE A 178 -8.82 3.03 1.58
CA ILE A 178 -8.41 4.21 2.36
C ILE A 178 -8.49 3.91 3.86
N ASP A 179 -9.65 3.44 4.34
CA ASP A 179 -9.84 3.16 5.76
C ASP A 179 -8.87 2.10 6.28
N ARG A 180 -8.59 1.09 5.46
CA ARG A 180 -7.57 0.07 5.73
C ARG A 180 -6.18 0.67 5.89
N ALA A 181 -5.76 1.55 4.97
CA ALA A 181 -4.46 2.21 5.06
C ALA A 181 -4.36 3.11 6.30
N VAL A 182 -5.44 3.83 6.63
CA VAL A 182 -5.52 4.65 7.85
C VAL A 182 -5.42 3.79 9.12
N ASP A 183 -6.12 2.66 9.19
CA ASP A 183 -6.01 1.72 10.32
C ASP A 183 -4.57 1.23 10.48
N ILE A 184 -3.94 0.80 9.38
CA ILE A 184 -2.53 0.38 9.38
C ILE A 184 -1.62 1.52 9.86
N GLY A 185 -1.83 2.75 9.38
CA GLY A 185 -1.09 3.95 9.77
C GLY A 185 -1.25 4.31 11.25
N ARG A 186 -2.40 4.01 11.84
CA ARG A 186 -2.67 4.12 13.29
C ARG A 186 -2.06 2.99 14.12
N GLY A 187 -1.52 1.97 13.47
CA GLY A 187 -0.94 0.80 14.12
C GLY A 187 -1.87 -0.42 14.22
N GLY A 188 -3.04 -0.34 13.60
CA GLY A 188 -3.97 -1.46 13.43
C GLY A 188 -3.48 -2.48 12.41
N SER A 189 -4.35 -3.46 12.14
CA SER A 189 -4.04 -4.63 11.32
C SER A 189 -4.43 -4.47 9.85
N GLY A 190 -5.23 -3.44 9.50
CA GLY A 190 -5.82 -3.26 8.18
C GLY A 190 -6.94 -4.25 7.84
N LYS A 191 -7.24 -5.20 8.72
CA LYS A 191 -8.36 -6.13 8.53
C LYS A 191 -9.66 -5.41 8.86
N MET A 192 -10.33 -4.91 7.84
CA MET A 192 -11.64 -4.30 7.97
C MET A 192 -12.64 -5.41 8.28
N GLY A 193 -13.22 -5.40 9.48
CA GLY A 193 -14.27 -6.36 9.84
C GLY A 193 -15.46 -6.21 8.88
N ASN A 194 -16.06 -7.33 8.48
CA ASN A 194 -17.32 -7.27 7.75
C ASN A 194 -18.34 -6.54 8.63
N LYS A 195 -18.93 -5.45 8.13
CA LYS A 195 -20.10 -4.82 8.79
C LYS A 195 -21.29 -5.78 8.97
N GLN A 196 -21.23 -6.99 8.38
CA GLN A 196 -22.22 -8.05 8.54
C GLN A 196 -22.06 -8.84 9.86
N ASP A 197 -20.85 -8.96 10.43
CA ASP A 197 -20.61 -9.79 11.61
C ASP A 197 -21.14 -9.17 12.92
N VAL A 198 -21.50 -7.87 12.88
CA VAL A 198 -22.00 -7.13 14.05
C VAL A 198 -23.51 -7.30 14.25
N LYS A 199 -24.26 -7.80 13.25
CA LYS A 199 -25.72 -8.00 13.38
C LYS A 199 -26.14 -9.36 13.95
N GLU A 200 -25.25 -10.34 14.00
CA GLU A 200 -25.55 -11.65 14.61
C GLU A 200 -25.07 -11.77 16.07
N ALA A 201 -24.31 -10.79 16.56
CA ALA A 201 -23.89 -10.71 17.96
C ALA A 201 -24.74 -9.71 18.74
N THR A 202 -26.05 -9.94 18.80
CA THR A 202 -26.88 -9.40 19.89
C THR A 202 -27.87 -10.50 20.29
N PRO A 203 -27.83 -10.98 21.55
CA PRO A 203 -28.71 -12.06 22.03
C PRO A 203 -30.19 -11.65 22.07
#